data_AF-A0A4R3K594-F1
#
_entry.id   AF-A0A4R3K594-F1
#
_cell.length_a   1.000
_cell.length_b   1.000
_cell.length_c   1.000
_cell.angle_alpha   90.00
_cell.angle_beta   90.00
_cell.angle_gamma   90.00
#
_symmetry.space_group_name_H-M   'P 1'
#
loop_
_entity.id
_entity.type
_entity.pdbx_description
1 polymer ?
#
loop_
_entity_poly.entity_id
_entity_poly.type
_entity_poly.pdbx_seq_one_letter_code
_entity_poly.pdbx_strand_id
1 'polypeptide(L)'
;MTKAGKRLYIVDTVLEVLCLAGAYIVDYFTRKKMGMARYVSYKNYSWETKYPMRMLSYIGIITLSILTVAFLILFFQKIQEMGRGEYIMAGAVILLTVLYVWYTLVFSREIQRSYYLVSALYGAAAFLQIVKAGTFLIRRRNEKNNK
;
A
#
# COMPACT_ATOMS: atom_id res chain seq x y z
N MET A 1 25.95 -1.88 0.43
CA MET A 1 24.74 -2.70 0.13
C MET A 1 25.17 -4.13 -0.25
N THR A 2 24.86 -5.11 0.58
CA THR A 2 25.00 -6.53 0.23
C THR A 2 24.15 -6.85 -1.01
N LYS A 3 24.64 -7.70 -1.94
CA LYS A 3 23.95 -8.01 -3.20
C LYS A 3 22.48 -8.45 -3.00
N ALA A 4 22.18 -9.13 -1.89
CA ALA A 4 20.84 -9.57 -1.52
C ALA A 4 19.87 -8.41 -1.18
N GLY A 5 20.32 -7.40 -0.42
CA GLY A 5 19.47 -6.26 -0.05
C GLY A 5 19.11 -5.36 -1.24
N LYS A 6 19.98 -5.28 -2.24
CA LYS A 6 19.69 -4.61 -3.53
C LYS A 6 18.57 -5.31 -4.30
N ARG A 7 18.62 -6.65 -4.37
CA ARG A 7 17.61 -7.44 -5.09
C ARG A 7 16.23 -7.30 -4.46
N LEU A 8 16.13 -7.42 -3.14
CA LEU A 8 14.85 -7.28 -2.43
C LEU A 8 14.23 -5.90 -2.63
N TYR A 9 15.03 -4.84 -2.56
CA TYR A 9 14.56 -3.47 -2.80
C TYR A 9 14.00 -3.26 -4.21
N ILE A 10 14.67 -3.82 -5.23
CA ILE A 10 14.24 -3.74 -6.63
C ILE A 10 12.94 -4.53 -6.82
N VAL A 11 12.88 -5.76 -6.30
CA VAL A 11 11.68 -6.61 -6.39
C VAL A 11 10.49 -5.93 -5.75
N ASP A 12 10.67 -5.37 -4.56
CA ASP A 12 9.61 -4.67 -3.83
C ASP A 12 9.10 -3.44 -4.61
N THR A 13 10.01 -2.66 -5.21
CA THR A 13 9.66 -1.51 -6.05
C THR A 13 8.91 -1.93 -7.31
N VAL A 14 9.33 -3.02 -7.97
CA VAL A 14 8.62 -3.55 -9.14
C VAL A 14 7.22 -4.03 -8.75
N LEU A 15 7.09 -4.72 -7.62
CA LEU A 15 5.83 -5.22 -7.12
C LEU A 15 4.85 -4.07 -6.80
N GLU A 16 5.35 -2.99 -6.18
CA GLU A 16 4.59 -1.78 -5.89
C GLU A 16 4.06 -1.10 -7.16
N VAL A 17 4.92 -0.91 -8.17
CA VAL A 17 4.51 -0.32 -9.45
C VAL A 17 3.48 -1.22 -10.15
N LEU A 18 3.65 -2.54 -10.09
CA LEU A 18 2.67 -3.49 -10.62
C LEU A 18 1.32 -3.43 -9.89
N CYS A 19 1.32 -3.24 -8.57
CA CYS A 19 0.09 -3.05 -7.80
C CYS A 19 -0.65 -1.77 -8.22
N LEU A 20 0.07 -0.65 -8.36
CA LEU A 20 -0.50 0.63 -8.79
C LEU A 20 -1.00 0.58 -10.24
N ALA A 21 -0.20 0.01 -11.15
CA ALA A 21 -0.59 -0.17 -12.55
C ALA A 21 -1.79 -1.13 -12.65
N GLY A 22 -1.79 -2.22 -11.88
CA GLY A 22 -2.90 -3.16 -11.81
C GLY A 22 -4.19 -2.51 -11.32
N ALA A 23 -4.11 -1.65 -10.31
CA ALA A 23 -5.26 -0.89 -9.79
C ALA A 23 -5.87 -0.02 -10.89
N TYR A 24 -5.05 0.72 -11.62
CA TYR A 24 -5.47 1.55 -12.73
C TYR A 24 -6.10 0.73 -13.88
N ILE A 25 -5.45 -0.37 -14.28
CA ILE A 25 -5.90 -1.25 -15.35
C ILE A 25 -7.26 -1.87 -15.01
N VAL A 26 -7.41 -2.41 -13.81
CA VAL A 26 -8.67 -3.04 -13.35
C VAL A 26 -9.79 -2.00 -13.34
N ASP A 27 -9.52 -0.80 -12.85
CA ASP A 27 -10.51 0.27 -12.83
C ASP A 27 -10.93 0.68 -14.26
N TYR A 28 -9.96 0.89 -15.14
CA TYR A 28 -10.19 1.23 -16.55
C TYR A 28 -11.02 0.18 -17.28
N PHE A 29 -10.64 -1.10 -17.17
CA PHE A 29 -11.37 -2.17 -17.85
C PHE A 29 -12.76 -2.41 -17.27
N THR A 30 -12.94 -2.19 -15.97
CA THR A 30 -14.27 -2.29 -15.33
C THR A 30 -15.21 -1.20 -15.84
N ARG A 31 -14.71 0.02 -16.09
CA ARG A 31 -15.51 1.10 -16.69
C ARG A 31 -15.75 0.91 -18.19
N LYS A 32 -14.74 0.45 -18.94
CA LYS A 32 -14.78 0.42 -20.41
C LYS A 32 -15.38 -0.86 -21.00
N LYS A 33 -15.28 -2.00 -20.32
CA LYS A 33 -15.79 -3.30 -20.83
C LYS A 33 -16.88 -3.87 -19.92
N MET A 34 -18.11 -3.91 -20.43
CA MET A 34 -19.27 -4.47 -19.70
C MET A 34 -19.06 -5.92 -19.24
N GLY A 35 -18.31 -6.74 -20.01
CA GLY A 35 -17.99 -8.12 -19.62
C GLY A 35 -17.15 -8.22 -18.34
N MET A 36 -16.12 -7.36 -18.22
CA MET A 36 -15.30 -7.29 -17.00
C MET A 36 -16.09 -6.74 -15.83
N ALA A 37 -16.98 -5.78 -16.07
CA ALA A 37 -17.90 -5.28 -15.03
C ALA A 37 -18.80 -6.40 -14.46
N ARG A 38 -19.33 -7.29 -15.32
CA ARG A 38 -20.14 -8.44 -14.87
C ARG A 38 -19.31 -9.46 -14.09
N TYR A 39 -18.12 -9.80 -14.57
CA TYR A 39 -17.23 -10.74 -13.89
C TYR A 39 -16.81 -10.23 -12.49
N VAL A 40 -16.39 -8.97 -12.39
CA VAL A 40 -16.00 -8.35 -11.12
C VAL A 40 -17.19 -8.28 -10.16
N SER A 41 -18.39 -7.90 -10.65
CA SER A 41 -19.60 -7.89 -9.83
C SER A 41 -19.97 -9.28 -9.30
N TYR A 42 -19.91 -10.33 -10.13
CA TYR A 42 -20.18 -11.70 -9.70
C TYR A 42 -19.20 -12.14 -8.60
N LYS A 43 -17.91 -11.86 -8.78
CA LYS A 43 -16.87 -12.21 -7.81
C LYS A 43 -17.04 -11.45 -6.49
N ASN A 44 -17.37 -10.18 -6.56
CA ASN A 44 -17.65 -9.36 -5.38
C ASN A 44 -18.88 -9.85 -4.60
N TYR A 45 -19.91 -10.34 -5.31
CA TYR A 45 -21.08 -10.91 -4.65
C TYR A 45 -20.74 -12.21 -3.92
N SER A 46 -19.96 -13.09 -4.54
CA SER A 46 -19.44 -14.32 -3.91
C SER A 46 -18.57 -14.01 -2.68
N TRP A 47 -17.76 -12.96 -2.74
CA TRP A 47 -16.92 -12.50 -1.64
C TRP A 47 -17.73 -11.94 -0.48
N GLU A 48 -18.81 -11.20 -0.75
CA GLU A 48 -19.66 -10.62 0.29
C GLU A 48 -20.53 -11.65 0.99
N THR A 49 -20.96 -12.69 0.27
CA THR A 49 -21.70 -13.81 0.86
C THR A 49 -20.82 -14.65 1.77
N LYS A 50 -19.50 -14.68 1.53
CA LYS A 50 -18.56 -15.50 2.31
C LYS A 50 -17.81 -14.73 3.40
N TYR A 51 -17.59 -13.43 3.22
CA TYR A 51 -16.79 -12.61 4.12
C TYR A 51 -17.46 -11.26 4.42
N PRO A 52 -17.35 -10.75 5.66
CA PRO A 52 -17.81 -9.41 6.02
C PRO A 52 -16.86 -8.35 5.42
N MET A 53 -16.94 -8.14 4.11
CA MET A 53 -16.01 -7.32 3.33
C MET A 53 -15.92 -5.87 3.83
N ARG A 54 -17.03 -5.30 4.34
CA ARG A 54 -17.03 -3.97 4.95
C ARG A 54 -16.13 -3.92 6.18
N MET A 55 -16.18 -4.94 7.04
CA MET A 55 -15.36 -5.04 8.25
C MET A 55 -13.88 -5.22 7.89
N LEU A 56 -13.59 -6.03 6.86
CA LEU A 56 -12.22 -6.22 6.35
C LEU A 56 -11.59 -4.92 5.83
N SER A 57 -12.34 -4.08 5.11
CA SER A 57 -11.84 -2.77 4.66
C SER A 57 -11.47 -1.86 5.84
N TYR A 58 -12.31 -1.79 6.87
CA TYR A 58 -12.02 -1.00 8.07
C TYR A 58 -10.83 -1.55 8.86
N ILE A 59 -10.72 -2.87 9.01
CA ILE A 59 -9.55 -3.50 9.62
C ILE A 59 -8.29 -3.12 8.83
N GLY A 60 -8.34 -3.18 7.49
CA GLY A 60 -7.23 -2.76 6.64
C GLY A 60 -6.81 -1.30 6.84
N ILE A 61 -7.78 -0.39 6.92
CA ILE A 61 -7.53 1.03 7.25
C ILE A 61 -6.82 1.16 8.59
N ILE A 62 -7.37 0.54 9.64
CA ILE A 62 -6.83 0.64 11.00
C ILE A 62 -5.41 0.07 11.05
N THR A 63 -5.21 -1.14 10.51
CA THR A 63 -3.90 -1.81 10.51
C THR A 63 -2.84 -0.99 9.78
N LEU A 64 -3.13 -0.51 8.56
CA LEU A 64 -2.16 0.30 7.80
C LEU A 64 -1.91 1.66 8.45
N SER A 65 -2.94 2.28 9.04
CA SER A 65 -2.79 3.57 9.73
C SER A 65 -1.89 3.42 10.96
N ILE A 66 -2.11 2.38 11.79
CA ILE A 66 -1.26 2.09 12.95
C ILE A 66 0.19 1.85 12.51
N LEU A 67 0.40 1.05 11.46
CA LEU A 67 1.73 0.74 10.95
C LEU A 67 2.45 2.00 10.44
N THR A 68 1.72 2.91 9.80
CA THR A 68 2.23 4.20 9.33
C THR A 68 2.61 5.11 10.49
N VAL A 69 1.77 5.22 11.52
CA VAL A 69 2.07 6.01 12.72
C VAL A 69 3.30 5.44 13.43
N ALA A 70 3.40 4.13 13.58
CA ALA A 70 4.58 3.48 14.15
C ALA A 70 5.85 3.79 13.35
N PHE A 71 5.78 3.74 12.01
CA PHE A 71 6.88 4.14 11.14
C PHE A 71 7.27 5.61 11.33
N LEU A 72 6.29 6.52 11.41
CA LEU A 72 6.56 7.95 11.62
C LEU A 72 7.22 8.23 12.97
N ILE A 73 6.80 7.56 14.04
CA ILE A 73 7.44 7.71 15.36
C ILE A 73 8.92 7.34 15.29
N LEU A 74 9.24 6.20 14.66
CA LEU A 74 10.63 5.77 14.45
C LEU A 74 11.40 6.75 13.55
N PHE A 75 10.73 7.35 12.57
CA PHE A 75 11.30 8.36 11.69
C PHE A 75 11.63 9.66 12.43
N PHE A 76 10.70 10.19 13.24
CA PHE A 76 10.90 11.43 14.01
C PHE A 76 12.03 11.32 15.03
N GLN A 77 12.19 10.17 15.68
CA GLN A 77 13.33 9.91 16.58
C GLN A 77 14.69 10.01 15.88
N LYS A 78 14.72 9.96 14.55
CA LYS A 78 15.94 9.87 13.73
C LYS A 78 16.06 10.99 12.71
N ILE A 79 15.21 12.01 12.78
CA ILE A 79 15.10 13.09 11.79
C ILE A 79 16.41 13.87 11.61
N GLN A 80 17.20 14.04 12.67
CA GLN A 80 18.48 14.77 12.66
C GLN A 80 19.60 14.05 11.90
N GLU A 81 19.46 12.76 11.65
CA GLU A 81 20.51 11.93 11.03
C GLU A 81 20.19 11.56 9.57
N MET A 82 19.12 12.13 9.01
CA MET A 82 18.57 11.72 7.72
C MET A 82 18.94 12.68 6.58
N GLY A 83 19.25 12.10 5.43
CA GLY A 83 19.47 12.83 4.19
C GLY A 83 18.15 13.08 3.44
N ARG A 84 18.26 13.77 2.29
CA ARG A 84 17.09 14.11 1.46
C ARG A 84 16.31 12.89 0.95
N GLY A 85 16.97 11.76 0.70
CA GLY A 85 16.33 10.56 0.16
C GLY A 85 15.37 9.90 1.15
N GLU A 86 15.67 9.95 2.44
CA GLU A 86 14.86 9.38 3.50
C GLU A 86 13.57 10.20 3.71
N TYR A 87 13.65 11.53 3.58
CA TYR A 87 12.46 12.39 3.60
C TYR A 87 11.52 12.11 2.43
N ILE A 88 12.06 11.90 1.23
CA ILE A 88 11.26 11.53 0.05
C ILE A 88 10.55 10.18 0.29
N MET A 89 11.26 9.22 0.86
CA MET A 89 10.70 7.89 1.15
C MET A 89 9.59 7.96 2.20
N ALA A 90 9.77 8.74 3.26
CA ALA A 90 8.72 8.96 4.28
C ALA A 90 7.52 9.71 3.71
N GLY A 91 7.76 10.74 2.87
CA GLY A 91 6.70 11.43 2.15
C GLY A 91 5.89 10.47 1.26
N ALA A 92 6.55 9.54 0.58
CA ALA A 92 5.89 8.53 -0.25
C ALA A 92 5.08 7.50 0.57
N VAL A 93 5.54 7.12 1.77
CA VAL A 93 4.74 6.31 2.71
C VAL A 93 3.46 7.04 3.14
N ILE A 94 3.58 8.31 3.53
CA ILE A 94 2.43 9.14 3.92
C ILE A 94 1.47 9.30 2.73
N LEU A 95 1.99 9.61 1.56
CA LEU A 95 1.18 9.84 0.36
C LEU A 95 0.40 8.59 -0.04
N LEU A 96 1.02 7.40 -0.07
CA LEU A 96 0.32 6.15 -0.43
C LEU A 96 -0.71 5.73 0.62
N THR A 97 -0.43 5.95 1.90
CA THR A 97 -1.36 5.60 2.98
C THR A 97 -2.55 6.53 2.99
N VAL A 98 -2.35 7.84 2.83
CA VAL A 98 -3.44 8.81 2.63
C VAL A 98 -4.25 8.47 1.38
N LEU A 99 -3.60 8.12 0.26
CA LEU A 99 -4.29 7.73 -0.97
C LEU A 99 -5.15 6.47 -0.75
N TYR A 100 -4.64 5.45 -0.05
CA TYR A 100 -5.41 4.25 0.30
C TYR A 100 -6.61 4.57 1.19
N VAL A 101 -6.42 5.36 2.25
CA VAL A 101 -7.49 5.75 3.17
C VAL A 101 -8.55 6.58 2.45
N TRP A 102 -8.13 7.59 1.68
CA TRP A 102 -9.01 8.41 0.85
C TRP A 102 -9.81 7.55 -0.12
N TYR A 103 -9.14 6.67 -0.88
CA TYR A 103 -9.83 5.80 -1.84
C TYR A 103 -10.84 4.88 -1.15
N THR A 104 -10.48 4.31 -0.01
CA THR A 104 -11.33 3.37 0.72
C THR A 104 -12.53 4.06 1.38
N LEU A 105 -12.41 5.32 1.80
CA LEU A 105 -13.51 6.08 2.43
C LEU A 105 -14.41 6.81 1.42
N VAL A 106 -13.84 7.35 0.34
CA VAL A 106 -14.57 8.15 -0.65
C VAL A 106 -15.31 7.28 -1.66
N PHE A 107 -14.68 6.19 -2.09
CA PHE A 107 -15.34 5.25 -2.98
C PHE A 107 -16.09 4.21 -2.14
N SER A 108 -17.28 3.87 -2.61
CA SER A 108 -18.07 2.76 -2.08
C SER A 108 -18.43 1.85 -3.25
N ARG A 109 -18.81 0.61 -2.93
CA ARG A 109 -19.24 -0.40 -3.92
C ARG A 109 -20.38 0.13 -4.82
N GLU A 110 -21.21 1.02 -4.29
CA GLU A 110 -22.32 1.69 -4.99
C GLU A 110 -21.84 2.65 -6.09
N ILE A 111 -20.68 3.27 -5.89
CA ILE A 111 -20.06 4.21 -6.84
C ILE A 111 -19.19 3.47 -7.85
N GLN A 112 -18.50 2.40 -7.41
CA GLN A 112 -17.52 1.71 -8.23
C GLN A 112 -17.48 0.20 -7.97
N ARG A 113 -17.82 -0.59 -9.00
CA ARG A 113 -17.86 -2.06 -8.93
C ARG A 113 -16.49 -2.69 -8.67
N SER A 114 -15.39 -2.03 -9.04
CA SER A 114 -14.03 -2.54 -8.81
C SER A 114 -13.46 -2.22 -7.42
N TYR A 115 -14.26 -1.63 -6.53
CA TYR A 115 -13.82 -1.08 -5.25
C TYR A 115 -12.92 -2.01 -4.43
N TYR A 116 -13.32 -3.26 -4.15
CA TYR A 116 -12.51 -4.16 -3.29
C TYR A 116 -11.18 -4.57 -3.90
N LEU A 117 -11.13 -4.78 -5.21
CA LEU A 117 -9.90 -5.17 -5.88
C LEU A 117 -8.92 -3.99 -5.93
N VAL A 118 -9.43 -2.80 -6.24
CA VAL A 118 -8.61 -1.60 -6.34
C VAL A 118 -8.15 -1.13 -4.95
N SER A 119 -9.00 -1.19 -3.93
CA SER A 119 -8.61 -0.88 -2.56
C SER A 119 -7.57 -1.88 -2.04
N ALA A 120 -7.74 -3.18 -2.32
CA ALA A 120 -6.75 -4.20 -1.94
C ALA A 120 -5.39 -3.96 -2.62
N LEU A 121 -5.37 -3.56 -3.89
CA LEU A 121 -4.13 -3.24 -4.61
C LEU A 121 -3.44 -1.99 -4.06
N TYR A 122 -4.19 -0.94 -3.73
CA TYR A 122 -3.64 0.23 -3.04
C TYR A 122 -3.13 -0.10 -1.64
N GLY A 123 -3.86 -0.94 -0.88
CA GLY A 123 -3.43 -1.41 0.43
C GLY A 123 -2.15 -2.24 0.38
N ALA A 124 -2.04 -3.12 -0.63
CA ALA A 124 -0.82 -3.89 -0.87
C ALA A 124 0.38 -2.98 -1.21
N ALA A 125 0.19 -1.99 -2.11
CA ALA A 125 1.23 -1.02 -2.44
C ALA A 125 1.69 -0.23 -1.20
N ALA A 126 0.76 0.25 -0.38
CA ALA A 126 1.07 0.94 0.86
C ALA A 126 1.83 0.05 1.87
N PHE A 127 1.42 -1.21 2.00
CA PHE A 127 2.12 -2.17 2.86
C PHE A 127 3.57 -2.41 2.43
N LEU A 128 3.80 -2.64 1.13
CA LEU A 128 5.13 -2.83 0.56
C LEU A 128 6.02 -1.60 0.80
N GLN A 129 5.49 -0.40 0.55
CA GLN A 129 6.19 0.85 0.82
C GLN A 129 6.63 0.97 2.28
N ILE A 130 5.77 0.62 3.24
CA ILE A 130 6.08 0.66 4.67
C ILE A 130 7.16 -0.36 5.03
N VAL A 131 7.09 -1.58 4.49
CA VAL A 131 8.11 -2.63 4.72
C VAL A 131 9.47 -2.20 4.15
N LYS A 132 9.48 -1.64 2.93
CA LYS A 132 10.69 -1.07 2.31
C LYS A 132 11.31 0.01 3.17
N ALA A 133 10.49 0.92 3.67
CA ALA A 133 10.95 2.05 4.47
C ALA A 133 11.44 1.60 5.86
N GLY A 134 10.71 0.67 6.50
CA GLY A 134 11.10 0.09 7.79
C GLY A 134 12.42 -0.67 7.71
N THR A 135 12.61 -1.52 6.70
CA THR A 135 13.86 -2.28 6.52
C THR A 135 15.06 -1.36 6.27
N PHE A 136 14.87 -0.27 5.52
CA PHE A 136 15.90 0.75 5.31
C PHE A 136 16.31 1.44 6.62
N LEU A 137 15.34 1.87 7.44
CA LEU A 137 15.60 2.52 8.74
C LEU A 137 16.32 1.58 9.72
N ILE A 138 15.87 0.33 9.85
CA ILE A 138 16.48 -0.66 10.76
C ILE A 138 17.93 -0.94 10.34
N ARG A 139 18.20 -1.07 9.05
CA ARG A 139 19.55 -1.30 8.55
C ARG A 139 20.50 -0.15 8.91
N ARG A 140 20.07 1.11 8.73
CA ARG A 140 20.87 2.28 9.08
C ARG A 140 21.19 2.32 10.57
N ARG A 141 20.23 1.94 11.43
CA ARG A 141 20.45 1.79 12.87
C ARG A 141 21.57 0.78 13.18
N ASN A 142 21.55 -0.37 12.52
CA ASN A 142 22.58 -1.40 12.72
C ASN A 142 23.95 -0.96 12.22
N GLU A 143 24.02 -0.22 11.10
CA GLU A 143 25.28 0.32 10.58
C GLU A 143 25.88 1.42 11.48
N LYS A 144 25.05 2.18 12.21
CA LYS A 144 25.49 3.17 13.20
C LYS A 144 25.96 2.53 14.51
N ASN A 145 25.27 1.50 15.00
CA ASN A 145 25.63 0.81 16.24
C ASN A 145 26.94 -0.01 16.13
N ASN A 146 27.42 -0.27 14.92
CA ASN A 146 28.61 -1.08 14.65
C ASN A 146 29.84 -0.22 14.28
N LYS A 147 29.74 1.10 14.49
CA LYS A 147 30.82 2.09 14.40
C LYS A 147 31.07 2.67 15.77
#